data_AF-A0A3N0AHF7-F1
#
_entry.id   AF-A0A3N0AHF7-F1
#
_cell.length_a   1.000
_cell.length_b   1.000
_cell.length_c   1.000
_cell.angle_alpha   90.00
_cell.angle_beta   90.00
_cell.angle_gamma   90.00
#
_symmetry.space_group_name_H-M   'P 1'
#
loop_
_entity.id
_entity.type
_entity.pdbx_description
1 polymer ?
#
loop_
_entity_poly.entity_id
_entity_poly.type
_entity_poly.pdbx_seq_one_letter_code
_entity_poly.pdbx_strand_id
1 'polypeptide(L)'
;MTETASRPVDQMSFREAMAELDRTVSVLESNTLELEDSLKSYEYGVSLLADLKGRLANAQQKVDVLMGRLDAPADDATTDTTLS
;
A
#
# COMPACT_ATOMS: atom_id res chain seq x y z
N MET A 1 -31.52 6.39 7.10
CA MET A 1 -30.51 7.07 6.28
C MET A 1 -29.27 7.24 7.14
N THR A 2 -28.38 6.25 7.13
CA THR A 2 -27.08 6.35 7.81
C THR A 2 -26.05 6.54 6.72
N GLU A 3 -25.63 7.78 6.56
CA GLU A 3 -24.48 8.18 5.75
C GLU A 3 -23.24 7.54 6.37
N THR A 4 -22.85 6.36 5.89
CA THR A 4 -21.55 5.78 6.21
C THR A 4 -20.50 6.61 5.48
N ALA A 5 -20.11 7.72 6.09
CA ALA A 5 -18.95 8.48 5.68
C ALA A 5 -17.75 7.52 5.72
N SER A 6 -17.32 7.09 4.53
CA SER A 6 -16.18 6.20 4.36
C SER A 6 -14.98 6.91 4.98
N ARG A 7 -14.39 6.31 6.03
CA ARG A 7 -13.24 6.93 6.72
C ARG A 7 -12.09 7.01 5.73
N PRO A 8 -11.35 8.12 5.67
CA PRO A 8 -10.27 8.24 4.70
C PRO A 8 -9.14 7.26 5.08
N VAL A 9 -8.57 6.63 4.05
CA VAL A 9 -7.62 5.49 4.16
C VAL A 9 -6.33 5.88 4.88
N ASP A 10 -5.94 7.15 4.78
CA ASP A 10 -4.76 7.75 5.42
C ASP A 10 -4.85 7.80 6.95
N GLN A 11 -6.06 7.75 7.52
CA GLN A 11 -6.29 7.76 8.96
C GLN A 11 -6.41 6.37 9.58
N MET A 12 -6.36 5.30 8.78
CA MET A 12 -6.48 3.93 9.24
C MET A 12 -5.11 3.30 9.51
N SER A 13 -5.01 2.46 10.55
CA SER A 13 -3.89 1.52 10.67
C SER A 13 -3.94 0.46 9.57
N PHE A 14 -2.82 -0.24 9.32
CA PHE A 14 -2.75 -1.30 8.30
C PHE A 14 -3.82 -2.39 8.53
N ARG A 15 -4.02 -2.79 9.78
CA ARG A 15 -5.03 -3.81 10.14
C ARG A 15 -6.45 -3.32 9.88
N GLU A 16 -6.74 -2.05 10.19
CA GLU A 16 -8.05 -1.46 9.95
C GLU A 16 -8.34 -1.33 8.46
N ALA A 17 -7.39 -0.81 7.68
CA ALA A 17 -7.52 -0.71 6.22
C ALA A 17 -7.72 -2.10 5.58
N MET A 18 -7.09 -3.14 6.12
CA MET A 18 -7.29 -4.51 5.64
C MET A 18 -8.67 -5.07 5.98
N ALA A 19 -9.16 -4.84 7.20
CA ALA A 19 -10.52 -5.21 7.55
C ALA A 19 -11.57 -4.45 6.72
N GLU A 20 -11.29 -3.20 6.38
CA GLU A 20 -12.17 -2.39 5.55
C GLU A 20 -12.18 -2.85 4.08
N LEU A 21 -11.03 -3.28 3.56
CA LEU A 21 -10.94 -3.87 2.23
C LEU A 21 -11.76 -5.16 2.14
N ASP A 22 -11.64 -6.04 3.15
CA ASP A 22 -12.40 -7.29 3.22
C ASP A 22 -13.92 -7.05 3.25
N ARG A 23 -14.37 -6.07 4.04
CA ARG A 23 -15.78 -5.64 4.04
C ARG A 23 -16.21 -5.13 2.67
N THR A 24 -15.40 -4.27 2.05
CA THR A 24 -15.71 -3.69 0.73
C THR A 24 -15.86 -4.77 -0.33
N VAL A 25 -14.95 -5.76 -0.34
CA VAL A 25 -15.03 -6.93 -1.23
C VAL A 25 -16.29 -7.74 -0.96
N SER A 26 -16.57 -8.06 0.31
CA SER A 26 -17.78 -8.82 0.68
C SER A 26 -19.07 -8.13 0.22
N VAL A 27 -19.14 -6.80 0.33
CA VAL A 27 -20.29 -6.02 -0.16
C VAL A 27 -20.37 -6.07 -1.70
N LEU A 28 -19.27 -5.93 -2.42
CA LEU A 28 -19.26 -6.05 -3.88
C LEU A 28 -19.68 -7.44 -4.36
N GLU A 29 -19.22 -8.49 -3.68
CA GLU A 29 -19.57 -9.89 -4.01
C GLU A 29 -21.04 -10.22 -3.71
N SER A 30 -21.67 -9.52 -2.76
CA SER A 30 -23.07 -9.72 -2.43
C SER A 30 -24.02 -9.38 -3.60
N ASN A 31 -23.57 -8.58 -4.58
CA ASN A 31 -24.36 -8.12 -5.72
C ASN A 31 -25.70 -7.44 -5.32
N THR A 32 -25.82 -6.93 -4.09
CA THR A 32 -27.03 -6.24 -3.62
C THR A 32 -26.99 -4.73 -3.82
N LEU A 33 -25.86 -4.19 -4.31
CA LEU A 33 -25.67 -2.77 -4.54
C LEU A 33 -26.21 -2.34 -5.91
N GLU A 34 -26.71 -1.11 -5.98
CA GLU A 34 -26.95 -0.46 -7.27
C GLU A 34 -25.62 -0.15 -7.97
N LEU A 35 -25.67 0.08 -9.28
CA LEU A 35 -24.48 0.30 -10.10
C LEU A 35 -23.60 1.45 -9.58
N GLU A 36 -24.23 2.57 -9.22
CA GLU A 36 -23.52 3.77 -8.74
C GLU A 36 -22.79 3.51 -7.42
N ASP A 37 -23.40 2.77 -6.51
CA ASP A 37 -22.79 2.42 -5.22
C ASP A 37 -21.74 1.31 -5.37
N SER A 38 -21.92 0.41 -6.34
CA SER A 38 -20.91 -0.58 -6.72
C SER A 38 -19.64 0.10 -7.24
N LEU A 39 -19.77 1.13 -8.07
CA LEU A 39 -18.64 1.92 -8.57
C LEU A 39 -17.90 2.63 -7.44
N LYS A 40 -18.62 3.30 -6.52
CA LYS A 40 -18.01 3.94 -5.35
C LYS A 40 -17.26 2.95 -4.47
N SER A 41 -17.87 1.78 -4.21
CA SER A 41 -17.26 0.72 -3.39
C SER A 41 -16.01 0.18 -4.07
N TYR A 42 -16.03 0.01 -5.40
CA TYR A 42 -14.87 -0.41 -6.17
C TYR A 42 -13.73 0.62 -6.11
N GLU A 43 -14.00 1.90 -6.37
CA GLU A 43 -12.99 2.98 -6.30
C GLU A 43 -12.37 3.08 -4.90
N TYR A 44 -13.20 2.93 -3.86
CA TYR A 44 -12.74 2.91 -2.49
C TYR A 44 -11.85 1.69 -2.20
N GLY A 45 -12.25 0.50 -2.65
CA GLY A 45 -11.46 -0.73 -2.52
C GLY A 45 -10.11 -0.65 -3.25
N VAL A 46 -10.06 -0.04 -4.44
CA VAL A 46 -8.81 0.20 -5.18
C VAL A 46 -7.90 1.16 -4.41
N SER A 47 -8.47 2.21 -3.82
CA SER A 47 -7.72 3.17 -2.99
C SER A 47 -7.12 2.52 -1.75
N LEU A 48 -7.89 1.69 -1.05
CA LEU A 48 -7.41 0.86 0.06
C LEU A 48 -6.25 -0.04 -0.38
N LEU A 49 -6.44 -0.78 -1.49
CA LEU A 49 -5.43 -1.71 -2.00
C LEU A 49 -4.12 -1.00 -2.37
N ALA A 50 -4.20 0.19 -2.98
CA ALA A 50 -3.03 0.99 -3.35
C ALA A 50 -2.23 1.42 -2.11
N ASP A 51 -2.89 1.94 -1.08
CA ASP A 51 -2.26 2.34 0.18
C ASP A 51 -1.60 1.13 0.87
N LEU A 52 -2.32 0.00 0.99
CA LEU A 52 -1.81 -1.21 1.62
C LEU A 52 -0.55 -1.74 0.92
N LYS A 53 -0.54 -1.76 -0.42
CA LYS A 53 0.64 -2.13 -1.22
C LYS A 53 1.79 -1.18 -0.99
N GLY A 54 1.53 0.13 -0.95
CA GLY A 54 2.54 1.15 -0.65
C GLY A 54 3.19 0.96 0.72
N ARG A 55 2.37 0.67 1.75
CA ARG A 55 2.85 0.39 3.11
C ARG A 55 3.71 -0.86 3.17
N LEU A 56 3.32 -1.93 2.48
CA LEU A 56 4.12 -3.17 2.39
C LEU A 56 5.44 -2.93 1.67
N ALA A 57 5.44 -2.19 0.55
CA ALA A 57 6.67 -1.85 -0.16
C ALA A 57 7.62 -1.02 0.71
N ASN A 58 7.11 -0.05 1.47
CA ASN A 58 7.91 0.74 2.40
C ASN A 58 8.48 -0.12 3.54
N ALA A 59 7.68 -1.03 4.08
CA ALA A 59 8.14 -1.96 5.11
C ALA A 59 9.25 -2.89 4.57
N GLN A 60 9.07 -3.44 3.36
CA GLN A 60 10.07 -4.27 2.71
C GLN A 60 11.38 -3.50 2.49
N GLN A 61 11.30 -2.27 1.97
CA GLN A 61 12.48 -1.42 1.77
C GLN A 61 13.23 -1.18 3.08
N LYS A 62 12.51 -0.90 4.19
CA LYS A 62 13.13 -0.73 5.52
C LYS A 62 13.83 -2.01 5.98
N VAL A 63 13.22 -3.17 5.75
CA VAL A 63 13.84 -4.47 6.06
C VAL A 63 15.09 -4.70 5.22
N ASP A 64 15.05 -4.41 3.93
CA ASP A 64 16.20 -4.58 3.03
C ASP A 64 17.38 -3.68 3.42
N VAL A 65 17.11 -2.43 3.83
CA VAL A 65 18.11 -1.51 4.38
C VAL A 65 18.71 -2.06 5.67
N LEU A 66 17.88 -2.55 6.60
CA LEU A 66 18.34 -3.13 7.87
C LEU A 66 19.14 -4.43 7.68
N MET A 67 18.81 -5.22 6.65
CA MET A 67 19.55 -6.44 6.28
C MET A 67 20.84 -6.14 5.49
N GLY A 68 21.14 -4.87 5.20
CA GLY A 68 22.30 -4.49 4.39
C GLY A 68 22.22 -5.00 2.94
N ARG A 69 21.01 -5.31 2.45
CA ARG A 69 20.76 -5.79 1.08
C ARG A 69 20.52 -4.65 0.10
N LEU A 70 20.32 -3.44 0.59
CA LEU A 70 20.46 -2.22 -0.19
C LEU A 70 21.92 -1.80 -0.06
N ASP A 71 22.78 -2.46 -0.85
CA ASP A 71 24.17 -2.06 -0.97
C ASP A 71 24.22 -0.56 -1.30
N ALA A 72 25.08 0.14 -0.58
CA ALA A 72 25.39 1.55 -0.79
C ALA A 72 25.56 1.82 -2.30
N PRO A 73 25.15 3.01 -2.81
CA PRO A 73 25.54 3.38 -4.17
C PRO A 73 27.04 3.15 -4.29
N ALA A 74 27.44 2.35 -5.27
CA ALA A 74 28.82 2.19 -5.67
C ALA A 74 29.29 3.55 -6.19
N ASP A 75 29.74 4.40 -5.28
CA ASP A 75 30.42 5.65 -5.58
C ASP A 75 31.56 5.74 -4.56
N ASP A 76 32.78 5.44 -5.00
CA ASP A 76 33.68 6.52 -5.41
C ASP A 76 35.13 5.99 -5.60
N ALA A 77 35.65 6.32 -6.77
CA ALA A 77 37.04 6.43 -7.21
C ALA A 77 38.19 6.11 -6.21
N THR A 78 38.65 4.86 -6.14
CA THR A 78 40.04 4.55 -5.70
C THR A 78 40.64 3.33 -6.43
N THR A 79 40.63 3.31 -7.77
CA THR A 79 41.62 2.54 -8.54
C THR A 79 42.70 3.48 -9.07
N ASP A 80 43.40 4.15 -8.16
CA ASP A 80 44.59 4.94 -8.46
C ASP A 80 45.76 4.41 -7.61
N THR A 81 46.31 3.24 -7.98
CA THR A 81 47.63 2.79 -7.49
C THR A 81 48.27 1.76 -8.45
N THR A 82 48.24 1.99 -9.76
CA THR A 82 49.16 1.27 -10.67
C THR A 82 49.82 2.26 -11.62
N LEU A 83 50.47 3.25 -11.01
CA LEU A 83 51.66 3.86 -11.56
C LEU A 83 52.87 3.04 -11.04
N SER A 84 53.35 2.09 -11.84
CA SER A 84 54.72 1.57 -11.82
C SER A 84 55.01 0.94 -13.18
#